data_AF-A0A7W4DRX6-F1
#
_entry.id   AF-A0A7W4DRX6-F1
#
_cell.length_a   1.000
_cell.length_b   1.000
_cell.length_c   1.000
_cell.angle_alpha   90.00
_cell.angle_beta   90.00
_cell.angle_gamma   90.00
#
_symmetry.space_group_name_H-M   'P 1'
#
loop_
_entity.id
_entity.type
_entity.pdbx_description
1 polymer ?
#
loop_
_entity_poly.entity_id
_entity_poly.type
_entity_poly.pdbx_seq_one_letter_code
_entity_poly.pdbx_strand_id
1 'polypeptide(L)'
;MKQKWEACQQDEKKAFMAKQAAYVKYMEARDLVNQKDAELKSVKKDIQRLEYDVKTAKAGDKIEVDGIWDETKRKRDKMHSEIHDMLKKRKCIEEKIKKNQKKEHEKRKHGRTSQADEYAVEVQKLEISRDELTVLIDPKIAERNQLFVDTKKQTADGGPTLKKAVAALEAAKAQAAELSQELNGLREKRNAFHDEFERLRKVYEEIKSRYTWPT
;
A
#
# COMPACT_ATOMS: atom_id res chain seq x y z
N MET A 1 -20.44 75.12 12.19
CA MET A 1 -21.43 74.02 12.00
C MET A 1 -21.08 73.14 10.79
N LYS A 2 -20.75 73.71 9.62
CA LYS A 2 -20.41 72.97 8.39
C LYS A 2 -19.25 71.95 8.54
N GLN A 3 -18.14 72.35 9.17
CA GLN A 3 -16.99 71.45 9.42
C GLN A 3 -17.30 70.24 10.31
N LYS A 4 -18.19 70.38 11.31
CA LYS A 4 -18.60 69.27 12.19
C LYS A 4 -19.45 68.24 11.44
N TRP A 5 -20.22 68.70 10.45
CA TRP A 5 -21.08 67.86 9.62
C TRP A 5 -20.28 67.12 8.53
N GLU A 6 -19.27 67.78 7.94
CA GLU A 6 -18.34 67.16 6.97
C GLU A 6 -17.46 66.08 7.62
N ALA A 7 -16.93 66.33 8.82
CA ALA A 7 -16.19 65.30 9.58
C ALA A 7 -17.05 64.07 9.90
N CYS A 8 -18.33 64.31 10.23
CA CYS A 8 -19.31 63.25 10.51
C CYS A 8 -19.63 62.38 9.29
N GLN A 9 -19.86 63.00 8.13
CA GLN A 9 -20.05 62.28 6.86
C GLN A 9 -18.82 61.43 6.48
N GLN A 10 -17.62 61.93 6.82
CA GLN A 10 -16.38 61.22 6.55
C GLN A 10 -16.21 59.99 7.48
N ASP A 11 -16.62 60.10 8.74
CA ASP A 11 -16.57 58.99 9.71
C ASP A 11 -17.62 57.91 9.40
N GLU A 12 -18.83 58.30 9.00
CA GLU A 12 -19.84 57.34 8.52
C GLU A 12 -19.33 56.58 7.28
N LYS A 13 -18.75 57.29 6.31
CA LYS A 13 -18.19 56.69 5.10
C LYS A 13 -17.06 55.72 5.42
N LYS A 14 -16.16 56.06 6.34
CA LYS A 14 -15.08 55.15 6.80
C LYS A 14 -15.64 53.89 7.46
N ALA A 15 -16.62 54.04 8.37
CA ALA A 15 -17.26 52.92 9.05
C ALA A 15 -18.01 52.00 8.07
N PHE A 16 -18.69 52.57 7.08
CA PHE A 16 -19.36 51.81 6.02
C PHE A 16 -18.36 51.01 5.18
N MET A 17 -17.27 51.63 4.73
CA MET A 17 -16.24 50.95 3.94
C MET A 17 -15.55 49.84 4.74
N ALA A 18 -15.27 50.06 6.02
CA ALA A 18 -14.70 49.04 6.91
C ALA A 18 -15.65 47.83 7.08
N LYS A 19 -16.95 48.09 7.31
CA LYS A 19 -17.99 47.05 7.36
C LYS A 19 -18.05 46.24 6.07
N GLN A 20 -18.06 46.91 4.91
CA GLN A 20 -18.11 46.23 3.60
C GLN A 20 -16.86 45.38 3.35
N ALA A 21 -15.68 45.89 3.69
CA ALA A 21 -14.43 45.13 3.57
C ALA A 21 -14.43 43.86 4.44
N ALA A 22 -14.94 43.94 5.68
CA ALA A 22 -15.09 42.77 6.55
C ALA A 22 -16.13 41.78 6.02
N TYR A 23 -17.24 42.27 5.45
CA TYR A 23 -18.27 41.42 4.83
C TYR A 23 -17.72 40.59 3.66
N VAL A 24 -16.91 41.21 2.78
CA VAL A 24 -16.27 40.51 1.66
C VAL A 24 -15.40 39.37 2.15
N LYS A 25 -14.55 39.61 3.15
CA LYS A 25 -13.70 38.56 3.76
C LYS A 25 -14.52 37.42 4.37
N TYR A 26 -15.62 37.76 5.05
CA TYR A 26 -16.54 36.74 5.58
C TYR A 26 -17.17 35.89 4.48
N MET A 27 -17.63 36.52 3.39
CA MET A 27 -18.24 35.83 2.25
C MET A 27 -17.24 34.89 1.57
N GLU A 28 -16.01 35.35 1.30
CA GLU A 28 -14.94 34.54 0.74
C GLU A 28 -14.64 33.31 1.63
N ALA A 29 -14.51 33.52 2.94
CA ALA A 29 -14.28 32.42 3.88
C ALA A 29 -15.47 31.45 3.96
N ARG A 30 -16.71 31.94 3.84
CA ARG A 30 -17.92 31.11 3.81
C ARG A 30 -17.94 30.24 2.57
N ASP A 31 -17.64 30.80 1.40
CA ASP A 31 -17.67 30.07 0.13
C ASP A 31 -16.58 28.99 0.08
N LEU A 32 -15.38 29.29 0.60
CA LEU A 32 -14.31 28.30 0.77
C LEU A 32 -14.73 27.15 1.71
N VAL A 33 -15.38 27.45 2.83
CA VAL A 33 -15.92 26.42 3.73
C VAL A 33 -16.96 25.55 3.02
N ASN A 34 -17.87 26.16 2.25
CA ASN A 34 -18.90 25.42 1.51
C ASN A 34 -18.30 24.49 0.44
N GLN A 35 -17.29 24.98 -0.29
CA GLN A 35 -16.55 24.17 -1.27
C GLN A 35 -15.89 22.96 -0.61
N LYS A 36 -15.15 23.17 0.48
CA LYS A 36 -14.47 22.09 1.21
C LYS A 36 -15.45 21.10 1.87
N ASP A 37 -16.60 21.58 2.33
CA ASP A 37 -17.67 20.72 2.84
C ASP A 37 -18.28 19.84 1.74
N ALA A 38 -18.39 20.36 0.51
CA ALA A 38 -18.81 19.56 -0.65
C ALA A 38 -17.77 18.51 -1.04
N GLU A 39 -16.48 18.86 -1.04
CA GLU A 39 -15.37 17.91 -1.26
C GLU A 39 -15.42 16.78 -0.22
N LEU A 40 -15.54 17.11 1.07
CA LEU A 40 -15.64 16.12 2.15
C LEU A 40 -16.87 15.22 1.99
N LYS A 41 -18.01 15.76 1.56
CA LYS A 41 -19.22 14.95 1.25
C LYS A 41 -18.98 13.99 0.10
N SER A 42 -18.25 14.40 -0.94
CA SER A 42 -17.88 13.51 -2.05
C SER A 42 -17.01 12.37 -1.55
N VAL A 43 -15.93 12.67 -0.82
CA VAL A 43 -15.02 11.65 -0.27
C VAL A 43 -15.76 10.68 0.66
N LYS A 44 -16.71 11.16 1.47
CA LYS A 44 -17.55 10.27 2.30
C LYS A 44 -18.43 9.32 1.49
N LYS A 45 -18.96 9.76 0.34
CA LYS A 45 -19.69 8.87 -0.58
C LYS A 45 -18.75 7.84 -1.20
N ASP A 46 -17.53 8.25 -1.56
CA ASP A 46 -16.51 7.33 -2.09
C ASP A 46 -16.11 6.28 -1.04
N ILE A 47 -15.98 6.67 0.24
CA ILE A 47 -15.75 5.72 1.34
C ILE A 47 -16.86 4.68 1.40
N GLN A 48 -18.14 5.07 1.32
CA GLN A 48 -19.26 4.12 1.35
C GLN A 48 -19.20 3.12 0.18
N ARG A 49 -18.85 3.61 -1.01
CA ARG A 49 -18.64 2.76 -2.19
C ARG A 49 -17.47 1.80 -1.98
N LEU A 50 -16.34 2.29 -1.47
CA LEU A 50 -15.15 1.48 -1.19
C LEU A 50 -15.42 0.43 -0.09
N GLU A 51 -16.26 0.74 0.90
CA GLU A 51 -16.70 -0.24 1.91
C GLU A 51 -17.49 -1.39 1.27
N TYR A 52 -18.35 -1.08 0.29
CA TYR A 52 -19.02 -2.10 -0.50
C TYR A 52 -18.05 -2.92 -1.36
N ASP A 53 -17.06 -2.28 -1.98
CA ASP A 53 -16.04 -2.95 -2.78
C ASP A 53 -15.19 -3.90 -1.90
N VAL A 54 -14.82 -3.47 -0.69
CA VAL A 54 -14.13 -4.33 0.29
C VAL A 54 -15.02 -5.51 0.68
N LYS A 55 -16.31 -5.31 0.92
CA LYS A 55 -17.25 -6.40 1.23
C LYS A 55 -17.33 -7.42 0.09
N THR A 56 -17.38 -6.94 -1.14
CA THR A 56 -17.42 -7.78 -2.35
C THR A 56 -16.11 -8.53 -2.54
N ALA A 57 -14.98 -7.85 -2.35
CA ALA A 57 -13.66 -8.45 -2.42
C ALA A 57 -13.49 -9.54 -1.35
N LYS A 58 -13.95 -9.32 -0.11
CA LYS A 58 -13.93 -10.33 0.96
C LYS A 58 -14.71 -11.60 0.59
N ALA A 59 -15.82 -11.47 -0.14
CA ALA A 59 -16.59 -12.62 -0.58
C ALA A 59 -15.86 -13.46 -1.64
N GLY A 60 -15.11 -12.80 -2.54
CA GLY A 60 -14.28 -13.46 -3.56
C GLY A 60 -12.88 -13.87 -3.09
N ASP A 61 -12.42 -13.33 -1.96
CA ASP A 61 -11.05 -13.43 -1.45
C ASP A 61 -10.57 -14.88 -1.32
N LYS A 62 -11.44 -15.73 -0.78
CA LYS A 62 -11.14 -17.14 -0.59
C LYS A 62 -10.81 -17.83 -1.92
N ILE A 63 -11.57 -17.56 -2.97
CA ILE A 63 -11.36 -18.19 -4.30
C ILE A 63 -10.04 -17.74 -4.91
N GLU A 64 -9.71 -16.46 -4.76
CA GLU A 64 -8.45 -15.91 -5.26
C GLU A 64 -7.24 -16.48 -4.50
N VAL A 65 -7.32 -16.54 -3.16
CA VAL A 65 -6.29 -17.13 -2.30
C VAL A 65 -6.11 -18.62 -2.58
N ASP A 66 -7.21 -19.38 -2.68
CA ASP A 66 -7.17 -20.80 -3.01
C ASP A 66 -6.54 -21.02 -4.40
N GLY A 67 -6.87 -20.18 -5.38
CA GLY A 67 -6.27 -20.21 -6.72
C GLY A 67 -4.76 -19.99 -6.72
N ILE A 68 -4.27 -19.03 -5.92
CA ILE A 68 -2.82 -18.80 -5.73
C ILE A 68 -2.16 -20.04 -5.11
N TRP A 69 -2.78 -20.62 -4.07
CA TRP A 69 -2.25 -21.82 -3.41
C TRP A 69 -2.23 -23.04 -4.33
N ASP A 70 -3.25 -23.23 -5.15
CA ASP A 70 -3.33 -24.31 -6.12
C ASP A 70 -2.24 -24.19 -7.19
N GLU A 71 -1.98 -22.99 -7.71
CA GLU A 71 -0.90 -22.77 -8.66
C GLU A 71 0.47 -23.03 -8.03
N THR A 72 0.71 -22.51 -6.83
CA THR A 72 1.95 -22.76 -6.08
C THR A 72 2.13 -24.24 -5.79
N LYS A 73 1.05 -24.95 -5.43
CA LYS A 73 1.08 -26.40 -5.21
C LYS A 73 1.50 -27.14 -6.47
N ARG A 74 0.90 -26.85 -7.63
CA ARG A 74 1.29 -27.45 -8.92
C ARG A 74 2.76 -27.22 -9.26
N LYS A 75 3.27 -25.99 -9.05
CA LYS A 75 4.69 -25.67 -9.27
C LYS A 75 5.60 -26.47 -8.33
N ARG A 76 5.24 -26.56 -7.05
CA ARG A 76 6.00 -27.32 -6.05
C ARG A 76 5.98 -28.82 -6.33
N ASP A 77 4.85 -29.38 -6.78
CA ASP A 77 4.72 -30.80 -7.12
C ASP A 77 5.57 -31.15 -8.35
N LYS A 78 5.62 -30.25 -9.34
CA LYS A 78 6.53 -30.38 -10.50
C LYS A 78 8.00 -30.39 -10.04
N MET A 79 8.41 -29.41 -9.24
CA MET A 79 9.77 -29.36 -8.68
C MET A 79 10.10 -30.59 -7.83
N HIS A 80 9.14 -31.07 -7.03
CA HIS A 80 9.32 -32.27 -6.21
C HIS A 80 9.60 -33.49 -7.09
N SER A 81 8.89 -33.63 -8.20
CA SER A 81 9.08 -34.73 -9.16
C SER A 81 10.45 -34.65 -9.84
N GLU A 82 10.86 -33.46 -10.27
CA GLU A 82 12.21 -33.22 -10.84
C GLU A 82 13.32 -33.57 -9.84
N ILE A 83 13.19 -33.10 -8.59
CA ILE A 83 14.14 -33.40 -7.50
C ILE A 83 14.19 -34.91 -7.24
N HIS A 84 13.04 -35.58 -7.22
CA HIS A 84 12.96 -37.02 -7.00
C HIS A 84 13.71 -37.81 -8.10
N ASP A 85 13.52 -37.45 -9.36
CA ASP A 85 14.22 -38.08 -10.48
C ASP A 85 15.73 -37.86 -10.43
N MET A 86 16.16 -36.66 -10.07
CA MET A 86 17.60 -36.34 -9.89
C MET A 86 18.21 -37.14 -8.74
N LEU A 87 17.51 -37.25 -7.61
CA LEU A 87 17.95 -38.07 -6.47
C LEU A 87 18.04 -39.56 -6.85
N LYS A 88 17.09 -40.07 -7.64
CA LYS A 88 17.13 -41.45 -8.14
C LYS A 88 18.33 -41.69 -9.07
N LYS A 89 18.63 -40.75 -9.97
CA LYS A 89 19.83 -40.80 -10.82
C LYS A 89 21.11 -40.78 -9.99
N ARG A 90 21.19 -39.87 -9.01
CA ARG A 90 22.32 -39.79 -8.07
C ARG A 90 22.55 -41.10 -7.34
N LYS A 91 21.49 -41.72 -6.80
CA LYS A 91 21.57 -43.03 -6.13
C LYS A 91 22.09 -44.13 -7.06
N CYS A 92 21.65 -44.15 -8.31
CA CYS A 92 22.15 -45.11 -9.32
C CYS A 92 23.66 -44.92 -9.58
N ILE A 93 24.12 -43.66 -9.65
CA ILE A 93 25.55 -43.33 -9.80
C ILE A 93 26.35 -43.81 -8.57
N GLU A 94 25.85 -43.55 -7.35
CA GLU A 94 26.48 -44.02 -6.11
C GLU A 94 26.61 -45.56 -6.06
N GLU A 95 25.61 -46.29 -6.54
CA GLU A 95 25.67 -47.76 -6.66
C GLU A 95 26.71 -48.22 -7.69
N LYS A 96 26.84 -47.51 -8.82
CA LYS A 96 27.88 -47.81 -9.83
C LYS A 96 29.29 -47.54 -9.29
N ILE A 97 29.49 -46.43 -8.57
CA ILE A 97 30.76 -46.10 -7.90
C ILE A 97 31.17 -47.25 -6.98
N LYS A 98 30.28 -47.69 -6.09
CA LYS A 98 30.57 -48.81 -5.17
C LYS A 98 30.97 -50.10 -5.91
N LYS A 99 30.28 -50.42 -7.01
CA LYS A 99 30.59 -51.60 -7.83
C LYS A 99 31.96 -51.47 -8.51
N ASN A 100 32.29 -50.32 -9.06
CA ASN A 100 33.56 -50.09 -9.74
C ASN A 100 34.74 -50.02 -8.76
N GLN A 101 34.57 -49.42 -7.59
CA GLN A 101 35.56 -49.46 -6.50
C GLN A 101 35.86 -50.90 -6.04
N LYS A 102 34.83 -51.75 -5.94
CA LYS A 102 35.03 -53.18 -5.62
C LYS A 102 35.85 -53.89 -6.71
N LYS A 103 35.51 -53.67 -7.98
CA LYS A 103 36.24 -54.25 -9.11
C LYS A 103 37.68 -53.75 -9.20
N GLU A 104 37.91 -52.44 -9.05
CA GLU A 104 39.24 -51.84 -8.98
C GLU A 104 40.09 -52.54 -7.92
N HIS A 105 39.55 -52.69 -6.71
CA HIS A 105 40.24 -53.34 -5.60
C HIS A 105 40.58 -54.81 -5.91
N GLU A 106 39.64 -55.57 -6.47
CA GLU A 106 39.88 -56.96 -6.91
C GLU A 106 40.96 -57.04 -8.00
N LYS A 107 40.96 -56.13 -8.99
CA LYS A 107 41.96 -56.10 -10.06
C LYS A 107 43.36 -55.78 -9.52
N ARG A 108 43.47 -54.81 -8.60
CA ARG A 108 44.75 -54.51 -7.93
C ARG A 108 45.27 -55.69 -7.12
N LYS A 109 44.42 -56.39 -6.36
CA LYS A 109 44.82 -57.60 -5.61
C LYS A 109 45.43 -58.69 -6.50
N HIS A 110 44.94 -58.81 -7.73
CA HIS A 110 45.43 -59.80 -8.70
C HIS A 110 46.54 -59.27 -9.63
N GLY A 111 47.17 -58.12 -9.31
CA GLY A 111 48.27 -57.56 -10.10
C GLY A 111 47.88 -57.03 -11.49
N ARG A 112 46.57 -56.90 -11.78
CA ARG A 112 46.03 -56.39 -13.05
C ARG A 112 45.89 -54.87 -12.98
N THR A 113 47.02 -54.17 -12.94
CA THR A 113 47.09 -52.72 -12.70
C THR A 113 46.38 -51.90 -13.77
N SER A 114 46.62 -52.13 -15.05
CA SER A 114 45.95 -51.39 -16.14
C SER A 114 44.43 -51.47 -16.07
N GLN A 115 43.88 -52.66 -15.79
CA GLN A 115 42.42 -52.84 -15.62
C GLN A 115 41.90 -52.14 -14.35
N ALA A 116 42.70 -52.08 -13.29
CA ALA A 116 42.32 -51.36 -12.08
C ALA A 116 42.27 -49.84 -12.33
N ASP A 117 43.25 -49.30 -13.05
CA ASP A 117 43.32 -47.87 -13.36
C ASP A 117 42.16 -47.43 -14.26
N GLU A 118 41.71 -48.29 -15.19
CA GLU A 118 40.47 -48.07 -15.96
C GLU A 118 39.24 -47.88 -15.05
N TYR A 119 39.06 -48.76 -14.06
CA TYR A 119 37.96 -48.63 -13.09
C TYR A 119 38.12 -47.39 -12.19
N ALA A 120 39.35 -47.02 -11.83
CA ALA A 120 39.62 -45.83 -11.02
C ALA A 120 39.22 -44.55 -11.77
N VAL A 121 39.55 -44.45 -13.06
CA VAL A 121 39.12 -43.34 -13.93
C VAL A 121 37.61 -43.31 -14.08
N GLU A 122 36.95 -44.47 -14.20
CA GLU A 122 35.49 -44.52 -14.27
C GLU A 122 34.82 -44.07 -12.97
N VAL A 123 35.38 -44.43 -11.81
CA VAL A 123 34.93 -43.95 -10.50
C VAL A 123 35.01 -42.42 -10.43
N GLN A 124 36.15 -41.82 -10.81
CA GLN A 124 36.32 -40.37 -10.80
C GLN A 124 35.28 -39.66 -11.69
N LYS A 125 35.02 -40.17 -12.90
CA LYS A 125 33.97 -39.62 -13.78
C LYS A 125 32.59 -39.67 -13.13
N LEU A 126 32.25 -40.78 -12.49
CA LEU A 126 30.97 -40.94 -11.80
C LEU A 126 30.86 -40.05 -10.57
N GLU A 127 31.95 -39.83 -9.83
CA GLU A 127 32.00 -38.90 -8.68
C GLU A 127 31.72 -37.46 -9.12
N ILE A 128 32.33 -37.01 -10.21
CA ILE A 128 32.04 -35.69 -10.80
C ILE A 128 30.55 -35.58 -11.15
N SER A 129 29.97 -36.57 -11.85
CA SER A 129 28.55 -36.55 -12.19
C SER A 129 27.61 -36.59 -10.96
N ARG A 130 28.01 -37.25 -9.87
CA ARG A 130 27.26 -37.25 -8.59
C ARG A 130 27.27 -35.85 -7.98
N ASP A 131 28.42 -35.20 -7.98
CA ASP A 131 28.61 -33.89 -7.36
C ASP A 131 27.90 -32.80 -8.15
N GLU A 132 27.96 -32.84 -9.49
CA GLU A 132 27.16 -31.99 -10.38
C GLU A 132 25.66 -32.09 -10.06
N LEU A 133 25.13 -33.31 -9.90
CA LEU A 133 23.72 -33.49 -9.52
C LEU A 133 23.42 -32.89 -8.15
N THR A 134 24.33 -33.00 -7.19
CA THR A 134 24.13 -32.45 -5.84
C THR A 134 24.05 -30.92 -5.88
N VAL A 135 24.98 -30.28 -6.62
CA VAL A 135 24.98 -28.83 -6.84
C VAL A 135 23.69 -28.34 -7.51
N LEU A 136 23.04 -29.17 -8.34
CA LEU A 136 21.76 -28.82 -8.98
C LEU A 136 20.52 -29.11 -8.10
N ILE A 137 20.57 -30.10 -7.21
CA ILE A 137 19.44 -30.49 -6.35
C ILE A 137 19.22 -29.46 -5.24
N ASP A 138 20.29 -29.04 -4.56
CA ASP A 138 20.17 -28.18 -3.37
C ASP A 138 19.47 -26.83 -3.67
N PRO A 139 19.82 -26.10 -4.74
CA PRO A 139 19.11 -24.88 -5.12
C PRO A 139 17.63 -25.12 -5.44
N LYS A 140 17.29 -26.25 -6.09
CA LYS A 140 15.88 -26.59 -6.39
C LYS A 140 15.07 -26.86 -5.13
N ILE A 141 15.67 -27.51 -4.13
CA ILE A 141 15.03 -27.70 -2.82
C ILE A 141 14.76 -26.35 -2.15
N ALA A 142 15.76 -25.45 -2.18
CA ALA A 142 15.64 -24.12 -1.62
C ALA A 142 14.56 -23.30 -2.34
N GLU A 143 14.56 -23.28 -3.67
CA GLU A 143 13.56 -22.59 -4.51
C GLU A 143 12.14 -23.08 -4.20
N ARG A 144 11.93 -24.40 -4.15
CA ARG A 144 10.64 -25.01 -3.81
C ARG A 144 10.16 -24.60 -2.41
N ASN A 145 11.07 -24.49 -1.44
CA ASN A 145 10.72 -24.06 -0.08
C ASN A 145 10.42 -22.56 -0.05
N GLN A 146 11.19 -21.76 -0.78
CA GLN A 146 11.01 -20.32 -0.90
C GLN A 146 9.63 -19.98 -1.50
N LEU A 147 9.20 -20.70 -2.54
CA LEU A 147 7.87 -20.55 -3.12
C LEU A 147 6.74 -20.71 -2.10
N PHE A 148 6.87 -21.66 -1.17
CA PHE A 148 5.89 -21.85 -0.11
C PHE A 148 5.86 -20.67 0.87
N VAL A 149 7.04 -20.21 1.30
CA VAL A 149 7.17 -19.08 2.22
C VAL A 149 6.62 -17.79 1.59
N ASP A 150 6.96 -17.54 0.33
CA ASP A 150 6.52 -16.35 -0.39
C ASP A 150 5.01 -16.36 -0.63
N THR A 151 4.44 -17.51 -1.00
CA THR A 151 2.98 -17.66 -1.15
C THR A 151 2.26 -17.44 0.18
N LYS A 152 2.81 -17.97 1.28
CA LYS A 152 2.27 -17.76 2.62
C LYS A 152 2.28 -16.28 3.01
N LYS A 153 3.37 -15.56 2.72
CA LYS A 153 3.45 -14.11 2.95
C LYS A 153 2.48 -13.33 2.06
N GLN A 154 2.40 -13.68 0.79
CA GLN A 154 1.53 -13.03 -0.19
C GLN A 154 0.06 -13.11 0.23
N THR A 155 -0.38 -14.26 0.76
CA THR A 155 -1.78 -14.55 1.10
C THR A 155 -2.15 -14.29 2.57
N ALA A 156 -1.21 -13.80 3.41
CA ALA A 156 -1.43 -13.65 4.85
C ALA A 156 -2.60 -12.71 5.21
N ASP A 157 -2.76 -11.61 4.47
CA ASP A 157 -3.82 -10.62 4.69
C ASP A 157 -4.88 -10.66 3.57
N GLY A 158 -5.07 -11.84 2.99
CA GLY A 158 -5.98 -12.07 1.86
C GLY A 158 -5.31 -11.94 0.50
N GLY A 159 -6.14 -12.12 -0.52
CA GLY A 159 -5.79 -12.01 -1.93
C GLY A 159 -5.43 -10.57 -2.33
N PRO A 160 -4.74 -10.42 -3.47
CA PRO A 160 -4.31 -9.11 -3.95
C PRO A 160 -5.49 -8.15 -4.19
N THR A 161 -6.67 -8.66 -4.58
CA THR A 161 -7.86 -7.83 -4.79
C THR A 161 -8.37 -7.23 -3.49
N LEU A 162 -8.47 -8.04 -2.42
CA LEU A 162 -8.89 -7.57 -1.10
C LEU A 162 -7.89 -6.55 -0.52
N LYS A 163 -6.58 -6.84 -0.61
CA LYS A 163 -5.53 -5.93 -0.15
C LYS A 163 -5.62 -4.55 -0.81
N LYS A 164 -5.82 -4.53 -2.12
CA LYS A 164 -5.97 -3.28 -2.88
C LYS A 164 -7.23 -2.51 -2.47
N ALA A 165 -8.35 -3.20 -2.26
CA ALA A 165 -9.61 -2.56 -1.83
C ALA A 165 -9.48 -1.96 -0.42
N VAL A 166 -8.86 -2.69 0.52
CA VAL A 166 -8.61 -2.21 1.88
C VAL A 166 -7.69 -0.98 1.87
N ALA A 167 -6.57 -1.03 1.14
CA ALA A 167 -5.65 0.10 1.02
C ALA A 167 -6.33 1.36 0.45
N ALA A 168 -7.17 1.20 -0.57
CA ALA A 168 -7.94 2.31 -1.14
C ALA A 168 -8.92 2.91 -0.14
N LEU A 169 -9.60 2.06 0.64
CA LEU A 169 -10.51 2.50 1.71
C LEU A 169 -9.78 3.26 2.81
N GLU A 170 -8.62 2.76 3.25
CA GLU A 170 -7.80 3.42 4.27
C GLU A 170 -7.29 4.79 3.80
N ALA A 171 -6.82 4.87 2.55
CA ALA A 171 -6.39 6.13 1.94
C ALA A 171 -7.54 7.16 1.88
N ALA A 172 -8.75 6.73 1.47
CA ALA A 172 -9.92 7.60 1.44
C ALA A 172 -10.33 8.07 2.85
N LYS A 173 -10.23 7.20 3.86
CA LYS A 173 -10.50 7.55 5.27
C LYS A 173 -9.48 8.56 5.80
N ALA A 174 -8.20 8.39 5.47
CA ALA A 174 -7.16 9.35 5.83
C ALA A 174 -7.42 10.73 5.20
N GLN A 175 -7.72 10.76 3.89
CA GLN A 175 -8.07 11.99 3.19
C GLN A 175 -9.30 12.69 3.81
N ALA A 176 -10.34 11.93 4.18
CA ALA A 176 -11.51 12.50 4.84
C ALA A 176 -11.18 13.09 6.22
N ALA A 177 -10.25 12.47 6.97
CA ALA A 177 -9.80 12.98 8.26
C ALA A 177 -9.02 14.30 8.12
N GLU A 178 -8.09 14.36 7.16
CA GLU A 178 -7.33 15.58 6.84
C GLU A 178 -8.27 16.72 6.43
N LEU A 179 -9.16 16.46 5.46
CA LEU A 179 -10.17 17.43 5.04
C LEU A 179 -11.04 17.91 6.21
N SER A 180 -11.44 17.00 7.10
CA SER A 180 -12.24 17.37 8.27
C SER A 180 -11.48 18.29 9.23
N GLN A 181 -10.18 18.08 9.42
CA GLN A 181 -9.34 18.95 10.25
C GLN A 181 -9.16 20.33 9.62
N GLU A 182 -8.87 20.39 8.33
CA GLU A 182 -8.76 21.65 7.58
C GLU A 182 -10.06 22.46 7.67
N LEU A 183 -11.20 21.79 7.49
CA LEU A 183 -12.52 22.41 7.50
C LEU A 183 -12.85 23.00 8.88
N ASN A 184 -12.42 22.35 9.98
CA ASN A 184 -12.56 22.92 11.32
C ASN A 184 -11.80 24.26 11.44
N GLY A 185 -10.55 24.32 11.00
CA GLY A 185 -9.77 25.56 11.01
C GLY A 185 -10.38 26.65 10.10
N LEU A 186 -10.94 26.28 8.95
CA LEU A 186 -11.65 27.23 8.08
C LEU A 186 -12.94 27.76 8.70
N ARG A 187 -13.70 26.91 9.42
CA ARG A 187 -14.91 27.32 10.15
C ARG A 187 -14.58 28.32 11.26
N GLU A 188 -13.48 28.11 11.99
CA GLU A 188 -13.01 29.06 13.01
C GLU A 188 -12.68 30.42 12.40
N LYS A 189 -11.90 30.44 11.30
CA LYS A 189 -11.57 31.68 10.58
C LYS A 189 -12.82 32.40 10.06
N ARG A 190 -13.74 31.66 9.44
CA ARG A 190 -15.03 32.22 8.97
C ARG A 190 -15.83 32.82 10.12
N ASN A 191 -15.89 32.14 11.27
CA ASN A 191 -16.60 32.66 12.44
C ASN A 191 -15.92 33.93 12.98
N ALA A 192 -14.59 33.99 13.01
CA ALA A 192 -13.87 35.20 13.41
C ALA A 192 -14.17 36.39 12.47
N PHE A 193 -14.20 36.17 11.15
CA PHE A 193 -14.59 37.22 10.20
C PHE A 193 -16.06 37.62 10.32
N HIS A 194 -16.94 36.68 10.65
CA HIS A 194 -18.35 36.98 10.94
C HIS A 194 -18.49 37.88 12.16
N ASP A 195 -17.80 37.55 13.25
CA ASP A 195 -17.81 38.35 14.48
C ASP A 195 -17.25 39.75 14.26
N GLU A 196 -16.17 39.88 13.48
CA GLU A 196 -15.60 41.17 13.09
C GLU A 196 -16.59 42.00 12.25
N PHE A 197 -17.24 41.39 11.26
CA PHE A 197 -18.27 42.03 10.47
C PHE A 197 -19.45 42.52 11.34
N GLU A 198 -19.96 41.69 12.24
CA GLU A 198 -21.07 42.06 13.13
C GLU A 198 -20.68 43.17 14.12
N ARG A 199 -19.44 43.19 14.61
CA ARG A 199 -18.91 44.31 15.41
C ARG A 199 -18.89 45.61 14.62
N LEU A 200 -18.32 45.59 13.41
CA LEU A 200 -18.24 46.78 12.54
C LEU A 200 -19.62 47.25 12.07
N ARG A 201 -20.55 46.31 11.88
CA ARG A 201 -21.96 46.61 11.60
C ARG A 201 -22.60 47.40 12.72
N LYS A 202 -22.44 46.97 13.98
CA LYS A 202 -22.94 47.69 15.15
C LYS A 202 -22.33 49.08 15.27
N VAL A 203 -21.01 49.22 15.09
CA VAL A 203 -20.34 50.54 15.09
C VAL A 203 -20.92 51.46 14.02
N TYR A 204 -21.12 50.96 12.80
CA TYR A 204 -21.74 51.73 11.73
C TYR A 204 -23.19 52.14 12.06
N GLU A 205 -24.00 51.23 12.61
CA GLU A 205 -25.39 51.51 13.01
C GLU A 205 -25.45 52.50 14.18
N GLU A 206 -24.55 52.41 15.15
CA GLU A 206 -24.42 53.37 16.26
C GLU A 206 -24.05 54.77 15.74
N ILE A 207 -23.04 54.87 14.88
CA ILE A 207 -22.67 56.14 14.23
C ILE A 207 -23.90 56.69 13.51
N LYS A 208 -24.58 55.89 12.68
CA LYS A 208 -25.78 56.32 11.95
C LYS A 208 -26.92 56.78 12.87
N SER A 209 -27.19 56.07 13.97
CA SER A 209 -28.28 56.37 14.92
C SER A 209 -28.06 57.63 15.75
N ARG A 210 -26.81 58.01 16.03
CA ARG A 210 -26.47 59.27 16.73
C ARG A 210 -26.86 60.52 15.93
N TYR A 211 -27.16 60.39 14.64
CA TYR A 211 -27.37 61.52 13.74
C TYR A 211 -28.75 61.54 13.06
N THR A 212 -29.66 60.61 13.37
CA THR A 212 -31.10 60.81 13.11
C THR A 212 -31.65 61.78 14.17
N TRP A 213 -31.88 63.04 13.78
CA TRP A 213 -32.57 64.01 14.63
C TRP A 213 -33.95 63.45 15.04
N PRO A 214 -34.40 63.59 16.32
CA PRO A 214 -35.80 63.44 16.63
C PRO A 214 -36.56 64.48 15.82
N THR A 215 -37.56 64.01 15.07
CA THR A 215 -38.42 64.85 14.21
C THR A 215 -39.30 65.74 15.06
#